data_AF-A0A1H3PGG0-F1
#
_entry.id   AF-A0A1H3PGG0-F1
#
_cell.length_a   1.000
_cell.length_b   1.000
_cell.length_c   1.000
_cell.angle_alpha   90.00
_cell.angle_beta   90.00
_cell.angle_gamma   90.00
#
_symmetry.space_group_name_H-M   'P 1'
#
loop_
_entity.id
_entity.type
_entity.pdbx_description
1 polymer ?
#
loop_
_entity_poly.entity_id
_entity_poly.type
_entity_poly.pdbx_seq_one_letter_code
_entity_poly.pdbx_strand_id
1 'polypeptide(L)'
;MKKIYALVLCLSVTTVMAKDIDERKIISLNEMQRNHILTEMRALLLGTQQILQALSEEDMMAVARHARMLGMDMTHKGENHLRSVLPKDFMQLGMSVHQSFDQIAADAETLKNPKHTLLQLSTTMQHCVTCHASYQIGTTQLPAEAEAHPAHHKHH
;
A
#
# COMPACT_ATOMS: atom_id res chain seq x y z
N MET A 1 12.31 39.12 60.82
CA MET A 1 12.81 39.65 59.52
C MET A 1 12.88 38.48 58.53
N LYS A 2 12.16 38.60 57.40
CA LYS A 2 11.94 37.59 56.34
C LYS A 2 13.20 37.32 55.52
N LYS A 3 13.44 36.06 55.13
CA LYS A 3 14.05 35.72 53.82
C LYS A 3 13.38 34.44 53.29
N ILE A 4 12.42 34.63 52.40
CA ILE A 4 11.78 33.54 51.62
C ILE A 4 12.58 33.45 50.33
N TYR A 5 13.29 32.35 50.13
CA TYR A 5 14.00 32.06 48.88
C TYR A 5 12.99 31.47 47.89
N ALA A 6 12.64 32.24 46.87
CA ALA A 6 11.81 31.75 45.77
C ALA A 6 12.66 30.87 44.85
N LEU A 7 12.49 29.56 44.97
CA LEU A 7 13.02 28.59 44.01
C LEU A 7 12.12 28.62 42.77
N VAL A 8 12.53 29.36 41.73
CA VAL A 8 11.84 29.36 40.43
C VAL A 8 12.21 28.07 39.69
N LEU A 9 11.30 27.10 39.72
CA LEU A 9 11.40 25.88 38.92
C LEU A 9 11.05 26.23 37.46
N CYS A 10 12.05 26.51 36.63
CA CYS A 10 11.89 26.61 35.18
C CYS A 10 11.55 25.23 34.62
N LEU A 11 10.26 25.00 34.34
CA LEU A 11 9.79 23.79 33.67
C LEU A 11 10.11 23.91 32.17
N SER A 12 11.28 23.43 31.75
CA SER A 12 11.60 23.26 30.34
C SER A 12 10.76 22.12 29.77
N VAL A 13 9.67 22.47 29.08
CA VAL A 13 8.90 21.50 28.31
C VAL A 13 9.74 21.11 27.10
N THR A 14 10.48 20.00 27.21
CA THR A 14 11.11 19.36 26.05
C THR A 14 10.01 18.61 25.31
N THR A 15 9.54 19.17 24.21
CA THR A 15 8.70 18.43 23.27
C THR A 15 9.58 17.36 22.61
N VAL A 16 9.47 16.12 23.09
CA VAL A 16 9.98 14.95 22.38
C VAL A 16 9.17 14.84 21.09
N MET A 17 9.77 15.26 19.97
CA MET A 17 9.29 14.88 18.64
C MET A 17 9.61 13.40 18.48
N ALA A 18 8.68 12.52 18.87
CA ALA A 18 8.75 11.12 18.47
C ALA A 18 8.66 11.10 16.94
N LYS A 19 9.81 10.94 16.27
CA LYS A 19 9.82 10.58 14.85
C LYS A 19 9.19 9.19 14.79
N ASP A 20 7.96 9.11 14.32
CA ASP A 20 7.30 7.83 14.08
C ASP A 20 8.17 7.07 13.05
N ILE A 21 8.89 6.05 13.53
CA ILE A 21 9.80 5.29 12.69
C ILE A 21 8.92 4.31 11.94
N ASP A 22 8.80 4.49 10.62
CA ASP A 22 8.10 3.52 9.77
C ASP A 22 8.88 2.19 9.79
N GLU A 23 8.36 1.22 10.55
CA GLU A 23 8.98 -0.10 10.75
C GLU A 23 8.76 -1.07 9.57
N ARG A 24 8.04 -0.64 8.52
CA ARG A 24 7.75 -1.49 7.36
C ARG A 24 9.00 -1.81 6.56
N LYS A 25 9.03 -3.03 6.02
CA LYS A 25 10.13 -3.49 5.16
C LYS A 25 10.15 -2.73 3.85
N ILE A 26 11.27 -2.05 3.57
CA ILE A 26 11.49 -1.35 2.30
C ILE A 26 11.74 -2.36 1.19
N ILE A 27 10.93 -2.27 0.13
CA ILE A 27 11.20 -2.91 -1.16
C ILE A 27 11.84 -1.86 -2.06
N SER A 28 13.16 -1.96 -2.26
CA SER A 28 13.92 -1.05 -3.10
C SER A 28 13.80 -1.44 -4.57
N LEU A 29 13.21 -0.56 -5.37
CA LEU A 29 12.94 -0.78 -6.79
C LEU A 29 13.56 0.33 -7.65
N ASN A 30 13.83 0.05 -8.92
CA ASN A 30 14.02 1.11 -9.89
C ASN A 30 12.68 1.80 -10.23
N GLU A 31 12.72 2.96 -10.87
CA GLU A 31 11.51 3.74 -11.20
C GLU A 31 10.50 2.97 -12.05
N MET A 32 10.96 2.16 -13.01
CA MET A 32 10.08 1.37 -13.87
C MET A 32 9.33 0.29 -13.07
N GLN A 33 10.05 -0.44 -12.23
CA GLN A 33 9.50 -1.48 -11.35
C GLN A 33 8.51 -0.88 -10.33
N ARG A 34 8.87 0.25 -9.73
CA ARG A 34 8.00 0.99 -8.81
C ARG A 34 6.73 1.44 -9.50
N ASN A 35 6.85 2.03 -10.69
CA ASN A 35 5.69 2.47 -11.46
C ASN A 35 4.78 1.30 -11.84
N HIS A 36 5.34 0.15 -12.20
CA HIS A 36 4.57 -1.05 -12.49
C HIS A 36 3.70 -1.47 -11.31
N ILE A 37 4.31 -1.69 -10.13
CA ILE A 37 3.57 -2.12 -8.93
C ILE A 37 2.54 -1.07 -8.50
N LEU A 38 2.87 0.22 -8.53
CA LEU A 38 1.92 1.26 -8.17
C LEU A 38 0.77 1.38 -9.19
N THR A 39 0.99 1.00 -10.45
CA THR A 39 -0.08 0.93 -11.45
C THR A 39 -1.03 -0.22 -11.13
N GLU A 40 -0.49 -1.39 -10.81
CA GLU A 40 -1.29 -2.55 -10.37
C GLU A 40 -2.09 -2.25 -9.10
N MET A 41 -1.48 -1.62 -8.09
CA MET A 41 -2.17 -1.23 -6.86
C MET A 41 -3.33 -0.25 -7.12
N ARG A 42 -3.18 0.69 -8.06
CA ARG A 42 -4.28 1.60 -8.45
C ARG A 42 -5.40 0.86 -9.20
N ALA A 43 -5.06 -0.11 -10.05
CA ALA A 43 -6.04 -0.94 -10.72
C ALA A 43 -6.85 -1.79 -9.72
N LEU A 44 -6.18 -2.40 -8.73
CA LEU A 44 -6.83 -3.15 -7.64
C LEU A 44 -7.78 -2.27 -6.83
N LEU A 45 -7.36 -1.05 -6.48
CA LEU A 45 -8.21 -0.09 -5.76
C LEU A 45 -9.44 0.30 -6.60
N LEU A 46 -9.24 0.64 -7.87
CA LEU A 46 -10.34 0.99 -8.78
C LEU A 46 -11.33 -0.16 -8.94
N GLY A 47 -10.84 -1.38 -9.22
CA GLY A 47 -11.73 -2.52 -9.41
C GLY A 47 -12.46 -2.92 -8.11
N THR A 48 -11.83 -2.75 -6.94
CA THR A 48 -12.51 -2.93 -5.65
C THR A 48 -13.67 -1.94 -5.48
N GLN A 49 -13.47 -0.67 -5.84
CA GLN A 49 -14.54 0.32 -5.82
C GLN A 49 -15.66 -0.04 -6.81
N GLN A 50 -15.33 -0.51 -8.01
CA GLN A 50 -16.31 -0.93 -9.01
C GLN A 50 -17.12 -2.15 -8.56
N ILE A 51 -16.49 -3.11 -7.88
CA ILE A 51 -17.17 -4.26 -7.27
C ILE A 51 -18.15 -3.79 -6.18
N LEU A 52 -17.74 -2.84 -5.32
CA LEU A 52 -18.62 -2.28 -4.30
C LEU A 52 -19.82 -1.54 -4.92
N GLN A 53 -19.61 -0.79 -6.00
CA GLN A 53 -20.69 -0.14 -6.75
C GLN A 53 -21.66 -1.18 -7.30
N ALA A 54 -21.16 -2.20 -7.99
CA ALA A 54 -21.98 -3.27 -8.56
C ALA A 54 -22.75 -4.06 -7.48
N LEU A 55 -22.13 -4.31 -6.31
CA LEU A 55 -22.80 -4.90 -5.15
C LEU A 55 -23.94 -4.01 -4.63
N SER A 56 -23.77 -2.69 -4.62
CA SER A 56 -24.83 -1.74 -4.19
C SER A 56 -26.01 -1.68 -5.15
N GLU A 57 -25.78 -2.03 -6.42
CA GLU A 57 -26.79 -2.12 -7.47
C GLU A 57 -27.34 -3.54 -7.65
N GLU A 58 -26.86 -4.50 -6.85
CA GLU A 58 -27.14 -5.94 -6.97
C GLU A 58 -26.81 -6.54 -8.36
N ASP A 59 -25.90 -5.90 -9.12
CA ASP A 59 -25.44 -6.38 -10.44
C ASP A 59 -24.28 -7.37 -10.30
N MET A 60 -24.62 -8.64 -10.05
CA MET A 60 -23.64 -9.71 -9.91
C MET A 60 -22.86 -10.02 -11.20
N MET A 61 -23.41 -9.67 -12.38
CA MET A 61 -22.68 -9.84 -13.65
C MET A 61 -21.59 -8.77 -13.80
N ALA A 62 -21.85 -7.53 -13.37
CA ALA A 62 -20.83 -6.51 -13.27
C ALA A 62 -19.77 -6.88 -12.21
N VAL A 63 -20.17 -7.38 -11.04
CA VAL A 63 -19.23 -7.88 -10.02
C VAL A 63 -18.26 -8.90 -10.63
N ALA A 64 -18.79 -9.92 -11.32
CA ALA A 64 -17.98 -10.95 -11.94
C ALA A 64 -16.96 -10.39 -12.96
N ARG A 65 -17.41 -9.46 -13.79
CA ARG A 65 -16.57 -8.82 -14.81
C ARG A 65 -15.43 -8.02 -14.18
N HIS A 66 -15.74 -7.19 -13.18
CA HIS A 66 -14.74 -6.37 -12.50
C HIS A 66 -13.75 -7.23 -11.72
N ALA A 67 -14.22 -8.26 -11.00
CA ALA A 67 -13.36 -9.16 -10.25
C ALA A 67 -12.42 -9.94 -11.18
N ARG A 68 -12.89 -10.45 -12.31
CA ARG A 68 -12.04 -11.20 -13.26
C ARG A 68 -10.90 -10.36 -13.83
N MET A 69 -11.11 -9.06 -14.05
CA MET A 69 -10.05 -8.15 -14.50
C MET A 69 -8.93 -7.98 -13.47
N LEU A 70 -9.21 -8.24 -12.19
CA LEU A 70 -8.25 -8.20 -11.09
C LEU A 70 -7.65 -9.57 -10.78
N GLY A 71 -8.11 -10.63 -11.45
CA GLY A 71 -7.68 -12.00 -11.26
C GLY A 71 -6.28 -12.29 -11.78
N MET A 72 -5.97 -13.57 -11.93
CA MET A 72 -4.66 -14.05 -12.40
C MET A 72 -4.25 -13.49 -13.77
N ASP A 73 -5.20 -13.19 -14.64
CA ASP A 73 -4.91 -12.59 -15.96
C ASP A 73 -4.18 -11.23 -15.85
N MET A 74 -4.32 -10.53 -14.73
CA MET A 74 -3.62 -9.28 -14.47
C MET A 74 -2.10 -9.50 -14.30
N THR A 75 -1.67 -10.64 -13.76
CA THR A 75 -0.26 -10.89 -13.38
C THR A 75 0.66 -11.13 -14.57
N HIS A 76 0.12 -11.57 -15.71
CA HIS A 76 0.89 -11.88 -16.92
C HIS A 76 1.69 -10.68 -17.47
N LYS A 77 1.42 -9.45 -17.00
CA LYS A 77 2.12 -8.23 -17.40
C LYS A 77 3.42 -7.97 -16.61
N GLY A 78 3.66 -8.65 -15.48
CA GLY A 78 4.73 -8.30 -14.54
C GLY A 78 5.95 -9.25 -14.49
N GLU A 79 5.89 -10.41 -15.16
CA GLU A 79 6.60 -11.59 -14.64
C GLU A 79 8.13 -11.58 -14.75
N ASN A 80 8.76 -10.93 -15.74
CA ASN A 80 10.22 -11.12 -15.89
C ASN A 80 11.07 -10.14 -15.07
N HIS A 81 10.62 -8.89 -14.94
CA HIS A 81 11.45 -7.81 -14.37
C HIS A 81 11.26 -7.60 -12.86
N LEU A 82 10.25 -8.23 -12.26
CA LEU A 82 9.92 -8.09 -10.82
C LEU A 82 10.27 -9.32 -9.98
N ARG A 83 10.22 -10.53 -10.57
CA ARG A 83 10.44 -11.80 -9.83
C ARG A 83 11.81 -11.90 -9.15
N SER A 84 12.84 -11.26 -9.71
CA SER A 84 14.19 -11.29 -9.14
C SER A 84 14.41 -10.30 -8.00
N VAL A 85 13.54 -9.29 -7.85
CA VAL A 85 13.72 -8.21 -6.86
C VAL A 85 12.70 -8.25 -5.73
N LEU A 86 11.54 -8.89 -5.94
CA LEU A 86 10.49 -8.93 -4.93
C LEU A 86 10.72 -10.03 -3.88
N PRO A 87 10.47 -9.76 -2.59
CA PRO A 87 10.45 -10.80 -1.56
C PRO A 87 9.40 -11.87 -1.88
N LYS A 88 9.72 -13.15 -1.57
CA LYS A 88 8.79 -14.27 -1.78
C LYS A 88 7.43 -14.05 -1.11
N ASP A 89 7.43 -13.60 0.14
CA ASP A 89 6.20 -13.37 0.90
C ASP A 89 5.34 -12.25 0.30
N PHE A 90 5.98 -11.20 -0.26
CA PHE A 90 5.27 -10.14 -0.98
C PHE A 90 4.60 -10.68 -2.25
N MET A 91 5.32 -11.50 -3.02
CA MET A 91 4.77 -12.16 -4.20
C MET A 91 3.62 -13.10 -3.85
N GLN A 92 3.73 -13.84 -2.76
CA GLN A 92 2.69 -14.74 -2.29
C GLN A 92 1.42 -13.96 -1.90
N LEU A 93 1.55 -12.85 -1.17
CA LEU A 93 0.42 -11.99 -0.85
C LEU A 93 -0.26 -11.45 -2.11
N GLY A 94 0.52 -10.96 -3.09
CA GLY A 94 -0.02 -10.50 -4.38
C GLY A 94 -0.77 -11.61 -5.12
N MET A 95 -0.18 -12.80 -5.23
CA MET A 95 -0.81 -13.98 -5.82
C MET A 95 -2.14 -14.33 -5.14
N SER A 96 -2.18 -14.33 -3.80
CA SER A 96 -3.39 -14.64 -3.04
C SER A 96 -4.50 -13.60 -3.26
N VAL A 97 -4.16 -12.33 -3.50
CA VAL A 97 -5.15 -11.30 -3.91
C VAL A 97 -5.77 -11.65 -5.26
N HIS A 98 -4.95 -11.93 -6.29
CA HIS A 98 -5.44 -12.27 -7.63
C HIS A 98 -6.33 -13.52 -7.62
N GLN A 99 -5.90 -14.58 -6.94
CA GLN A 99 -6.70 -15.80 -6.79
C GLN A 99 -8.04 -15.56 -6.09
N SER A 100 -8.08 -14.66 -5.10
CA SER A 100 -9.31 -14.32 -4.40
C SER A 100 -10.27 -13.54 -5.30
N PHE A 101 -9.77 -12.69 -6.20
CA PHE A 101 -10.59 -12.02 -7.20
C PHE A 101 -11.14 -12.98 -8.27
N ASP A 102 -10.38 -13.98 -8.69
CA ASP A 102 -10.90 -15.04 -9.56
C ASP A 102 -12.03 -15.83 -8.88
N GLN A 103 -11.88 -16.15 -7.59
CA GLN A 103 -12.93 -16.83 -6.84
C GLN A 103 -14.19 -15.97 -6.70
N ILE A 104 -14.02 -14.68 -6.40
CA ILE A 104 -15.15 -13.72 -6.37
C ILE A 104 -15.86 -13.70 -7.72
N ALA A 105 -15.12 -13.70 -8.82
CA ALA A 105 -15.70 -13.70 -10.16
C ALA A 105 -16.54 -14.95 -10.43
N ALA A 106 -16.00 -16.13 -10.11
CA ALA A 106 -16.69 -17.40 -10.29
C ALA A 106 -17.96 -17.51 -9.41
N ASP A 107 -17.88 -17.08 -8.15
CA ASP A 107 -19.01 -17.16 -7.22
C ASP A 107 -20.10 -16.12 -7.55
N ALA A 108 -19.72 -14.94 -8.05
CA ALA A 108 -20.65 -13.94 -8.54
C ALA A 108 -21.47 -14.46 -9.73
N GLU A 109 -20.86 -15.24 -10.63
CA GLU A 109 -21.55 -15.85 -11.78
C GLU A 109 -22.48 -16.99 -11.37
N THR A 110 -22.03 -17.84 -10.44
CA THR A 110 -22.68 -19.10 -10.11
C THR A 110 -23.66 -18.99 -8.96
N LEU A 111 -23.25 -18.38 -7.84
CA LEU A 111 -24.05 -18.27 -6.61
C LEU A 111 -24.94 -17.04 -6.61
N LYS A 112 -24.51 -15.95 -7.27
CA LYS A 112 -25.24 -14.67 -7.39
C LYS A 112 -25.76 -14.16 -6.03
N ASN A 113 -24.94 -14.29 -4.99
CA ASN A 113 -25.30 -13.92 -3.62
C ASN A 113 -24.47 -12.70 -3.16
N PRO A 114 -25.06 -11.50 -3.10
CA PRO A 114 -24.35 -10.28 -2.73
C PRO A 114 -23.69 -10.33 -1.34
N LYS A 115 -24.33 -10.97 -0.36
CA LYS A 115 -23.79 -11.07 1.00
C LYS A 115 -22.57 -11.98 1.06
N HIS A 116 -22.60 -13.10 0.33
CA HIS A 116 -21.45 -13.99 0.18
C HIS A 116 -20.29 -13.27 -0.48
N THR A 117 -20.55 -12.58 -1.60
CA THR A 117 -19.50 -11.86 -2.32
C THR A 117 -18.93 -10.69 -1.51
N LEU A 118 -19.74 -9.98 -0.73
CA LEU A 118 -19.26 -8.94 0.19
C LEU A 118 -18.32 -9.53 1.26
N LEU A 119 -18.63 -10.71 1.80
CA LEU A 119 -17.76 -11.41 2.75
C LEU A 119 -16.43 -11.82 2.11
N GLN A 120 -16.46 -12.34 0.87
CA GLN A 120 -15.25 -12.66 0.12
C GLN A 120 -14.40 -11.41 -0.10
N LEU A 121 -15.01 -10.30 -0.53
CA LEU A 121 -14.30 -9.04 -0.73
C LEU A 121 -13.65 -8.53 0.57
N SER A 122 -14.38 -8.59 1.69
CA SER A 122 -13.83 -8.26 3.00
C SER A 122 -12.62 -9.13 3.36
N THR A 123 -12.67 -10.43 3.02
CA THR A 123 -11.55 -11.36 3.26
C THR A 123 -10.36 -11.03 2.37
N THR A 124 -10.59 -10.77 1.07
CA THR A 124 -9.55 -10.34 0.13
C THR A 124 -8.84 -9.07 0.60
N MET A 125 -9.59 -8.10 1.12
CA MET A 125 -9.04 -6.83 1.63
C MET A 125 -8.06 -7.02 2.80
N GLN A 126 -8.15 -8.12 3.55
CA GLN A 126 -7.19 -8.43 4.60
C GLN A 126 -5.77 -8.61 4.04
N HIS A 127 -5.62 -9.10 2.81
CA HIS A 127 -4.31 -9.22 2.16
C HIS A 127 -3.71 -7.85 1.85
N CYS A 128 -4.55 -6.90 1.41
CA CYS A 128 -4.16 -5.51 1.18
C CYS A 128 -3.65 -4.87 2.47
N VAL A 129 -4.40 -5.05 3.58
CA VAL A 129 -4.02 -4.55 4.91
C VAL A 129 -2.70 -5.16 5.36
N THR A 130 -2.55 -6.48 5.28
CA THR A 130 -1.32 -7.18 5.67
C THR A 130 -0.11 -6.69 4.86
N CYS A 131 -0.26 -6.54 3.54
CA CYS A 131 0.81 -6.04 2.68
C CYS A 131 1.19 -4.60 3.04
N HIS A 132 0.20 -3.71 3.18
CA HIS A 132 0.46 -2.28 3.46
C HIS A 132 0.99 -2.02 4.89
N ALA A 133 0.70 -2.92 5.83
CA ALA A 133 1.27 -2.91 7.18
C ALA A 133 2.68 -3.51 7.25
N SER A 134 3.08 -4.31 6.25
CA SER A 134 4.38 -5.01 6.26
C SER A 134 5.43 -4.34 5.37
N TYR A 135 5.00 -3.68 4.29
CA TYR A 135 5.88 -3.20 3.23
C TYR A 135 5.68 -1.73 2.91
N GLN A 136 6.79 -1.10 2.52
CA GLN A 136 6.80 0.20 1.87
C GLN A 136 7.61 0.09 0.57
N ILE A 137 7.19 0.82 -0.47
CA ILE A 137 7.86 0.80 -1.77
C ILE A 137 8.80 2.00 -1.86
N GLY A 138 10.10 1.72 -1.87
CA GLY A 138 11.16 2.72 -2.02
C GLY A 138 11.80 2.69 -3.40
N THR A 139 12.55 3.75 -3.71
CA THR A 139 13.37 3.85 -4.91
C THR A 139 14.83 3.58 -4.57
N THR A 140 15.57 2.91 -5.46
CA THR A 140 17.02 2.73 -5.29
C THR A 140 17.80 4.06 -5.44
N GLN A 141 17.16 5.10 -5.99
CA GLN A 141 17.67 6.47 -5.92
C GLN A 141 17.24 7.10 -4.59
N LEU A 142 18.22 7.44 -3.75
CA LEU A 142 18.04 8.26 -2.55
C LEU A 142 17.37 9.60 -2.93
N PRO A 143 16.44 10.14 -2.10
CA PRO A 143 16.04 11.52 -2.23
C PRO A 143 17.29 12.41 -2.19
N ALA A 144 17.38 13.35 -3.13
CA ALA A 144 18.43 14.37 -3.17
C ALA A 144 18.25 15.40 -2.02
N GLU A 145 18.29 14.93 -0.78
CA GLU A 145 18.30 15.75 0.44
C GLU A 145 19.56 15.44 1.24
N ALA A 146 20.72 15.60 0.58
CA ALA A 146 22.03 15.64 1.25
C ALA A 146 23.08 16.47 0.47
N GLU A 147 22.67 17.34 -0.47
CA GLU A 147 23.55 18.38 -0.99
C GLU A 147 23.09 19.74 -0.46
N ALA A 148 23.35 19.95 0.83
CA ALA A 148 23.48 21.31 1.34
C ALA A 148 24.67 21.95 0.62
N HIS A 149 24.38 22.74 -0.41
CA HIS A 149 25.34 23.63 -1.05
C HIS A 149 25.89 24.60 0.01
N PRO A 150 27.19 24.58 0.35
CA PRO A 150 27.78 25.75 0.97
C PRO A 150 27.97 26.79 -0.13
N ALA A 151 27.19 27.86 -0.07
CA ALA A 151 27.44 29.06 -0.85
C ALA A 151 28.84 29.60 -0.53
N HIS A 152 29.84 29.23 -1.34
CA HIS A 152 31.12 29.91 -1.31
C HIS A 152 31.03 31.18 -2.17
N HIS A 153 30.69 32.28 -1.48
CA HIS A 153 31.14 33.60 -1.88
C HIS A 153 32.66 33.56 -2.12
N LYS A 154 33.09 33.92 -3.34
CA LYS A 154 34.40 34.54 -3.54
C LYS A 154 34.20 35.90 -4.19
N HIS A 155 34.45 36.93 -3.38
CA HIS A 155 34.91 38.23 -3.83
C HIS A 155 36.22 38.05 -4.59
N HIS A 156 36.26 38.48 -5.86
CA HIS A 156 37.16 39.53 -6.36
C HIS A 156 36.91 39.77 -7.85
#